data_AF-E1X1G2-F1
#
_entry.id   AF-E1X1G2-F1
#
_cell.length_a   1.000
_cell.length_b   1.000
_cell.length_c   1.000
_cell.angle_alpha   90.00
_cell.angle_beta   90.00
_cell.angle_gamma   90.00
#
_symmetry.space_group_name_H-M   'P 1'
#
loop_
_entity.id
_entity.type
_entity.pdbx_description
1 polymer ?
#
loop_
_entity_poly.entity_id
_entity_poly.type
_entity_poly.pdbx_seq_one_letter_code
_entity_poly.pdbx_strand_id
1 'polypeptide(L)'
;MKKILIIAGLLLTSTVFANSRGEYVGNILRLASRIQNIAQDTDLSNQELRDVQRDLSDIVKKLNGRGSSNNCLEFAIEVYETTYSSASALRYAREACKRITDIELVQFVYEIYVQSYTPKYSFERAIDKTENQNFRGKSELLELVYSAYIKSYTPTYSIERSLDKVAEMPRNSFSCVEISYRTYLGSYTPTYSIERALDDCK
;
A
#
# COMPACT_ATOMS: atom_id res chain seq x y z
N MET A 1 48.90 -39.58 -39.84
CA MET A 1 48.20 -39.51 -38.54
C MET A 1 48.45 -38.15 -37.90
N LYS A 2 47.38 -37.51 -37.40
CA LYS A 2 47.31 -36.32 -36.52
C LYS A 2 47.67 -34.94 -37.09
N LYS A 3 46.63 -34.27 -37.63
CA LYS A 3 46.41 -32.81 -37.51
C LYS A 3 45.29 -32.60 -36.48
N ILE A 4 45.54 -31.92 -35.36
CA ILE A 4 44.52 -31.35 -34.44
C ILE A 4 45.15 -30.10 -33.81
N LEU A 5 44.86 -28.89 -34.32
CA LEU A 5 43.84 -27.94 -33.84
C LEU A 5 44.12 -27.40 -32.42
N ILE A 6 44.79 -26.24 -32.35
CA ILE A 6 44.81 -25.34 -31.19
C ILE A 6 44.09 -24.06 -31.61
N ILE A 7 42.76 -24.05 -31.50
CA ILE A 7 41.91 -22.86 -31.55
C ILE A 7 40.74 -23.11 -30.60
N ALA A 8 40.87 -22.71 -29.34
CA ALA A 8 39.77 -22.56 -28.39
C ALA A 8 40.30 -21.90 -27.10
N GLY A 9 40.70 -20.63 -27.20
CA GLY A 9 41.25 -19.87 -26.08
C GLY A 9 40.83 -18.41 -26.10
N LEU A 10 39.59 -18.12 -26.51
CA LEU A 10 39.00 -16.79 -26.43
C LEU A 10 37.49 -16.99 -26.61
N LEU A 11 36.71 -16.97 -25.51
CA LEU A 11 35.24 -16.75 -25.45
C LEU A 11 34.69 -17.15 -24.07
N LEU A 12 35.18 -16.58 -22.97
CA LEU A 12 34.54 -16.72 -21.66
C LEU A 12 34.68 -15.42 -20.83
N THR A 13 34.25 -14.29 -21.39
CA THR A 13 34.06 -13.05 -20.63
C THR A 13 32.83 -12.30 -21.13
N SER A 14 31.64 -12.87 -21.01
CA SER A 14 30.41 -12.14 -21.30
C SER A 14 29.15 -12.74 -20.67
N THR A 15 29.13 -13.00 -19.36
CA THR A 15 27.85 -13.23 -18.64
C THR A 15 27.94 -12.77 -17.18
N VAL A 16 28.23 -11.49 -16.95
CA VAL A 16 28.00 -10.86 -15.64
C VAL A 16 27.03 -9.69 -15.82
N PHE A 17 25.84 -10.00 -16.34
CA PHE A 17 24.63 -9.26 -16.01
C PHE A 17 23.72 -10.25 -15.29
N ALA A 18 24.01 -10.45 -14.00
CA ALA A 18 23.13 -11.14 -13.09
C ALA A 18 21.77 -10.43 -13.12
N ASN A 19 20.78 -11.16 -13.61
CA ASN A 19 19.43 -10.70 -13.90
C ASN A 19 18.69 -10.44 -12.58
N SER A 20 18.75 -9.22 -12.04
CA SER A 20 18.08 -8.83 -10.78
C SER A 20 16.60 -9.21 -10.76
N ARG A 21 15.92 -9.14 -11.92
CA ARG A 21 14.55 -9.61 -12.09
C ARG A 21 14.40 -11.11 -11.81
N GLY A 22 15.34 -11.93 -12.26
CA GLY A 22 15.33 -13.38 -12.02
C GLY A 22 15.46 -13.71 -10.53
N GLU A 23 16.23 -12.93 -9.79
CA GLU A 23 16.35 -13.06 -8.34
C GLU A 23 15.03 -12.73 -7.63
N TYR A 24 14.38 -11.62 -7.99
CA TYR A 24 13.06 -11.26 -7.44
C TYR A 24 11.99 -12.32 -7.73
N VAL A 25 11.94 -12.83 -8.97
CA VAL A 25 11.03 -13.92 -9.34
C VAL A 25 11.32 -15.18 -8.52
N GLY A 26 12.61 -15.56 -8.38
CA GLY A 26 13.02 -16.70 -7.56
C GLY A 26 12.64 -16.55 -6.08
N ASN A 27 12.76 -15.35 -5.51
CA ASN A 27 12.36 -15.05 -4.14
C ASN A 27 10.83 -15.17 -3.95
N ILE A 28 10.04 -14.66 -4.90
CA ILE A 28 8.57 -14.78 -4.89
C ILE A 28 8.14 -16.25 -4.93
N LEU A 29 8.75 -17.06 -5.81
CA LEU A 29 8.43 -18.49 -5.92
C LEU A 29 8.77 -19.26 -4.64
N ARG A 30 9.93 -18.98 -4.01
CA ARG A 30 10.30 -19.57 -2.72
C ARG A 30 9.34 -19.17 -1.60
N LEU A 31 8.89 -17.92 -1.58
CA LEU A 31 7.91 -17.44 -0.60
C LEU A 31 6.55 -18.14 -0.79
N ALA A 32 6.07 -18.26 -2.04
CA ALA A 32 4.83 -18.95 -2.35
C ALA A 32 4.82 -20.42 -1.88
N SER A 33 5.94 -21.14 -2.08
CA SER A 33 6.09 -22.51 -1.58
C SER A 33 6.07 -22.59 -0.05
N ARG A 34 6.71 -21.64 0.66
CA ARG A 34 6.66 -21.58 2.13
C ARG A 34 5.25 -21.31 2.64
N ILE A 35 4.52 -20.39 2.00
CA ILE A 35 3.12 -20.08 2.36
C ILE A 35 2.26 -21.33 2.21
N GLN A 36 2.43 -22.11 1.14
CA GLN A 36 1.69 -23.36 0.94
C GLN A 36 1.91 -24.35 2.10
N ASN A 37 3.16 -24.56 2.51
CA ASN A 37 3.49 -25.47 3.61
C ASN A 37 2.92 -24.97 4.95
N ILE A 38 3.06 -23.68 5.26
CA ILE A 38 2.55 -23.08 6.50
C ILE A 38 1.02 -23.17 6.56
N ALA A 39 0.34 -22.90 5.44
CA ALA A 39 -1.12 -22.91 5.39
C ALA A 39 -1.74 -24.30 5.62
N GLN A 40 -0.98 -25.39 5.45
CA GLN A 40 -1.47 -26.75 5.69
C GLN A 40 -1.51 -27.12 7.18
N ASP A 41 -0.60 -26.56 7.98
CA ASP A 41 -0.37 -26.96 9.38
C ASP A 41 -0.70 -25.84 10.38
N THR A 42 -1.39 -24.78 9.94
CA THR A 42 -1.62 -23.60 10.78
C THR A 42 -2.87 -23.72 11.66
N ASP A 43 -2.74 -23.29 12.92
CA ASP A 43 -3.84 -23.20 13.90
C ASP A 43 -4.62 -21.87 13.83
N LEU A 44 -4.53 -21.15 12.70
CA LEU A 44 -5.21 -19.86 12.55
C LEU A 44 -6.73 -20.06 12.50
N SER A 45 -7.46 -19.11 13.09
CA SER A 45 -8.91 -19.12 12.99
C SER A 45 -9.37 -18.95 11.54
N ASN A 46 -10.60 -19.38 11.25
CA ASN A 46 -11.21 -19.20 9.93
C ASN A 46 -11.24 -17.73 9.47
N GLN A 47 -11.33 -16.79 10.42
CA GLN A 47 -11.33 -15.37 10.10
C GLN A 47 -9.94 -14.91 9.63
N GLU A 48 -8.89 -15.31 10.35
CA GLU A 48 -7.50 -15.02 9.99
C GLU A 48 -7.10 -15.68 8.67
N LEU A 49 -7.55 -16.91 8.41
CA LEU A 49 -7.33 -17.58 7.12
C LEU A 49 -7.99 -16.85 5.95
N ARG A 50 -9.21 -16.33 6.13
CA ARG A 50 -9.87 -15.49 5.11
C ARG A 50 -9.11 -14.19 4.85
N ASP A 51 -8.50 -13.64 5.89
CA ASP A 51 -7.70 -12.43 5.79
C ASP A 51 -6.41 -12.69 4.99
N VAL A 52 -5.68 -13.75 5.31
CA VAL A 52 -4.52 -14.22 4.54
C VAL A 52 -4.90 -14.52 3.08
N GLN A 53 -6.02 -15.22 2.84
CA GLN A 53 -6.49 -15.53 1.49
C GLN A 53 -6.72 -14.27 0.66
N ARG A 54 -7.33 -13.24 1.26
CA ARG A 54 -7.58 -11.99 0.55
C ARG A 54 -6.28 -11.22 0.29
N ASP A 55 -5.33 -11.21 1.23
CA ASP A 55 -4.02 -10.56 1.02
C ASP A 55 -3.24 -11.24 -0.13
N LEU A 56 -3.27 -12.57 -0.20
CA LEU A 56 -2.68 -13.32 -1.31
C LEU A 56 -3.39 -13.02 -2.65
N SER A 57 -4.71 -12.89 -2.65
CA SER A 57 -5.48 -12.50 -3.84
C SER A 57 -5.06 -11.12 -4.36
N ASP A 58 -4.83 -10.17 -3.46
CA ASP A 58 -4.40 -8.82 -3.81
C ASP A 58 -2.96 -8.81 -4.35
N ILE A 59 -2.06 -9.63 -3.80
CA ILE A 59 -0.73 -9.87 -4.37
C ILE A 59 -0.83 -10.45 -5.79
N VAL A 60 -1.70 -11.44 -6.01
CA VAL A 60 -1.92 -12.03 -7.35
C VAL A 60 -2.46 -10.99 -8.34
N LYS A 61 -3.37 -10.10 -7.92
CA LYS A 61 -3.85 -8.99 -8.77
C LYS A 61 -2.71 -8.04 -9.14
N LYS A 62 -1.84 -7.68 -8.19
CA LYS A 62 -0.63 -6.88 -8.45
C LYS A 62 0.28 -7.56 -9.47
N LEU A 63 0.57 -8.85 -9.28
CA LEU A 63 1.43 -9.63 -10.20
C LEU A 63 0.84 -9.74 -11.60
N ASN A 64 -0.49 -9.84 -11.73
CA ASN A 64 -1.19 -9.87 -13.01
C ASN A 64 -1.34 -8.49 -13.67
N GLY A 65 -0.85 -7.41 -13.05
CA GLY A 65 -1.08 -6.04 -13.52
C GLY A 65 -2.56 -5.64 -13.51
N ARG A 66 -3.41 -6.40 -12.82
CA ARG A 66 -4.87 -6.22 -12.74
C ARG A 66 -5.31 -5.44 -11.48
N GLY A 67 -4.40 -4.70 -10.86
CA GLY A 67 -4.74 -3.72 -9.82
C GLY A 67 -5.66 -2.59 -10.33
N SER A 68 -5.74 -2.40 -11.65
CA SER A 68 -6.63 -1.42 -12.28
C SER A 68 -8.09 -1.88 -12.23
N SER A 69 -8.78 -1.60 -11.13
CA SER A 69 -10.25 -1.54 -11.16
C SER A 69 -10.67 -0.45 -12.16
N ASN A 70 -11.81 -0.62 -12.82
CA ASN A 70 -12.34 0.42 -13.72
C ASN A 70 -12.49 1.76 -12.98
N ASN A 71 -12.88 1.71 -11.70
CA ASN A 71 -13.03 2.89 -10.84
C ASN A 71 -11.69 3.62 -10.62
N CYS A 72 -10.58 2.88 -10.44
CA CYS A 72 -9.26 3.51 -10.35
C CYS A 72 -8.92 4.25 -11.65
N LEU A 73 -9.15 3.59 -12.78
CA LEU A 73 -8.79 4.15 -14.07
C LEU A 73 -9.62 5.40 -14.39
N GLU A 74 -10.92 5.37 -14.13
CA GLU A 74 -11.84 6.50 -14.29
C GLU A 74 -11.38 7.70 -13.46
N PHE A 75 -11.18 7.49 -12.16
CA PHE A 75 -10.71 8.55 -11.26
C PHE A 75 -9.33 9.11 -11.65
N ALA A 76 -8.37 8.23 -11.96
CA ALA A 76 -7.04 8.66 -12.33
C ALA A 76 -7.00 9.41 -13.67
N ILE A 77 -7.82 9.02 -14.65
CA ILE A 77 -7.95 9.73 -15.93
C ILE A 77 -8.45 11.14 -15.68
N GLU A 78 -9.52 11.31 -14.90
CA GLU A 78 -10.08 12.63 -14.58
C GLU A 78 -9.02 13.57 -14.00
N VAL A 79 -8.20 13.07 -13.06
CA VAL A 79 -7.10 13.85 -12.49
C VAL A 79 -6.04 14.19 -13.54
N TYR A 80 -5.60 13.24 -14.37
CA TYR A 80 -4.52 13.47 -15.33
C TYR A 80 -4.93 14.29 -16.56
N GLU A 81 -6.20 14.27 -16.97
CA GLU A 81 -6.71 15.07 -18.09
C GLU A 81 -6.70 16.57 -17.80
N THR A 82 -6.60 16.97 -16.53
CA THR A 82 -6.36 18.37 -16.16
C THR A 82 -5.02 18.92 -16.67
N THR A 83 -4.06 18.03 -16.95
CA THR A 83 -2.67 18.39 -17.27
C THR A 83 -2.18 17.81 -18.60
N TYR A 84 -2.73 16.67 -19.02
CA TYR A 84 -2.25 15.91 -20.17
C TYR A 84 -3.36 15.65 -21.19
N SER A 85 -2.98 15.45 -22.46
CA SER A 85 -3.91 14.98 -23.49
C SER A 85 -4.44 13.58 -23.18
N SER A 86 -5.65 13.23 -23.63
CA SER A 86 -6.33 11.97 -23.27
C SER A 86 -5.48 10.71 -23.49
N ALA A 87 -4.68 10.63 -24.56
CA ALA A 87 -3.78 9.50 -24.77
C ALA A 87 -2.66 9.41 -23.72
N SER A 88 -2.11 10.56 -23.31
CA SER A 88 -1.09 10.63 -22.27
C SER A 88 -1.69 10.42 -20.88
N ALA A 89 -2.86 10.99 -20.61
CA ALA A 89 -3.61 10.83 -19.37
C ALA A 89 -3.97 9.36 -19.11
N LEU A 90 -4.50 8.67 -20.13
CA LEU A 90 -4.78 7.22 -20.06
C LEU A 90 -3.52 6.41 -19.73
N ARG A 91 -2.36 6.78 -20.31
CA ARG A 91 -1.09 6.11 -20.02
C ARG A 91 -0.66 6.32 -18.57
N TYR A 92 -0.68 7.55 -18.07
CA TYR A 92 -0.31 7.86 -16.67
C TYR A 92 -1.29 7.25 -15.67
N ALA A 93 -2.58 7.27 -15.97
CA ALA A 93 -3.61 6.64 -15.16
C ALA A 93 -3.38 5.13 -15.00
N ARG A 94 -3.06 4.43 -16.09
CA ARG A 94 -2.73 2.99 -16.05
C ARG A 94 -1.51 2.70 -15.18
N GLU A 95 -0.48 3.54 -15.23
CA GLU A 95 0.71 3.35 -14.37
C GLU A 95 0.39 3.64 -12.90
N ALA A 96 -0.37 4.68 -12.60
CA ALA A 96 -0.83 5.00 -11.25
C ALA A 96 -1.66 3.85 -10.65
N CYS A 97 -2.60 3.30 -11.41
CA CYS A 97 -3.46 2.20 -10.95
C CYS A 97 -2.74 0.87 -10.72
N LYS A 98 -1.49 0.71 -11.17
CA LYS A 98 -0.66 -0.45 -10.77
C LYS A 98 -0.13 -0.33 -9.34
N ARG A 99 -0.01 0.91 -8.82
CA ARG A 99 0.49 1.22 -7.47
C ARG A 99 -0.63 1.23 -6.43
N ILE A 100 -1.86 1.51 -6.88
CA ILE A 100 -3.04 1.60 -6.01
C ILE A 100 -3.59 0.21 -5.71
N THR A 101 -3.69 -0.11 -4.42
CA THR A 101 -4.36 -1.33 -3.93
C THR A 101 -5.78 -1.09 -3.45
N ASP A 102 -6.00 0.10 -2.90
CA ASP A 102 -7.25 0.52 -2.29
C ASP A 102 -7.57 1.92 -2.82
N ILE A 103 -8.48 1.98 -3.79
CA ILE A 103 -8.83 3.23 -4.46
C ILE A 103 -9.64 4.15 -3.54
N GLU A 104 -10.46 3.59 -2.66
CA GLU A 104 -11.30 4.36 -1.72
C GLU A 104 -10.42 5.10 -0.72
N LEU A 105 -9.39 4.41 -0.18
CA LEU A 105 -8.38 5.05 0.66
C LEU A 105 -7.62 6.16 -0.08
N VAL A 106 -7.20 5.91 -1.31
CA VAL A 106 -6.48 6.92 -2.12
C VAL A 106 -7.37 8.13 -2.39
N GLN A 107 -8.65 7.92 -2.70
CA GLN A 107 -9.63 9.00 -2.89
C GLN A 107 -9.81 9.82 -1.61
N PHE A 108 -9.98 9.16 -0.46
CA PHE A 108 -10.07 9.83 0.84
C PHE A 108 -8.84 10.73 1.12
N VAL A 109 -7.63 10.20 0.93
CA VAL A 109 -6.39 10.98 1.14
C VAL A 109 -6.24 12.10 0.11
N TYR A 110 -6.62 11.84 -1.15
CA TYR A 110 -6.61 12.83 -2.23
C TYR A 110 -7.51 14.03 -1.91
N GLU A 111 -8.74 13.81 -1.44
CA GLU A 111 -9.69 14.87 -1.09
C GLU A 111 -9.17 15.78 0.03
N ILE A 112 -8.30 15.26 0.90
CA ILE A 112 -7.64 16.06 1.92
C ILE A 112 -6.48 16.86 1.29
N TYR A 113 -5.66 16.25 0.44
CA TYR A 113 -4.52 16.92 -0.18
C TYR A 113 -4.90 18.01 -1.18
N VAL A 114 -6.00 17.86 -1.92
CA VAL A 114 -6.44 18.86 -2.90
C VAL A 114 -6.81 20.20 -2.26
N GLN A 115 -7.04 20.23 -0.95
CA GLN A 115 -7.24 21.48 -0.19
C GLN A 115 -5.98 22.32 -0.10
N SER A 116 -4.79 21.72 -0.29
CA SER A 116 -3.49 22.38 -0.13
C SER A 116 -2.63 22.36 -1.40
N TYR A 117 -2.93 21.49 -2.36
CA TYR A 117 -2.09 21.28 -3.53
C TYR A 117 -2.88 21.12 -4.83
N THR A 118 -2.19 21.11 -5.97
CA THR A 118 -2.81 20.85 -7.27
C THR A 118 -3.38 19.42 -7.34
N PRO A 119 -4.43 19.16 -8.15
CA PRO A 119 -5.04 17.83 -8.27
C PRO A 119 -4.02 16.74 -8.58
N LYS A 120 -3.17 16.96 -9.60
CA LYS A 120 -2.14 15.99 -9.98
C LYS A 120 -1.20 15.67 -8.81
N TYR A 121 -0.63 16.69 -8.16
CA TYR A 121 0.31 16.49 -7.05
C TYR A 121 -0.38 15.82 -5.85
N SER A 122 -1.63 16.19 -5.56
CA SER A 122 -2.43 15.59 -4.49
C SER A 122 -2.65 14.10 -4.73
N PHE A 123 -2.94 13.71 -5.97
CA PHE A 123 -3.18 12.32 -6.34
C PHE A 123 -1.89 11.50 -6.29
N GLU A 124 -0.80 12.01 -6.88
CA GLU A 124 0.51 11.35 -6.79
C GLU A 124 0.95 11.17 -5.33
N ARG A 125 0.79 12.21 -4.50
CA ARG A 125 1.13 12.16 -3.07
C ARG A 125 0.23 11.19 -2.30
N ALA A 126 -1.07 11.13 -2.60
CA ALA A 126 -1.99 10.18 -1.98
C ALA A 126 -1.57 8.73 -2.28
N ILE A 127 -1.19 8.44 -3.53
CA ILE A 127 -0.62 7.14 -3.92
C ILE A 127 0.66 6.85 -3.14
N ASP A 128 1.62 7.78 -3.14
CA ASP A 128 2.92 7.58 -2.48
C ASP A 128 2.78 7.31 -0.98
N LYS A 129 1.78 7.91 -0.33
CA LYS A 129 1.54 7.77 1.12
C LYS A 129 0.76 6.51 1.49
N THR A 130 0.08 5.90 0.53
CA THR A 130 -0.77 4.72 0.77
C THR A 130 -0.18 3.45 0.16
N GLU A 131 0.69 3.59 -0.84
CA GLU A 131 1.29 2.44 -1.50
C GLU A 131 2.14 1.62 -0.53
N ASN A 132 2.10 0.30 -0.71
CA ASN A 132 2.88 -0.68 0.08
C ASN A 132 2.62 -0.68 1.59
N GLN A 133 1.64 0.09 2.08
CA GLN A 133 1.20 0.05 3.47
C GLN A 133 -0.07 -0.80 3.62
N ASN A 134 -0.22 -1.43 4.79
CA ASN A 134 -1.41 -2.23 5.09
C ASN A 134 -2.42 -1.44 5.91
N PHE A 135 -3.36 -0.81 5.20
CA PHE A 135 -4.53 -0.12 5.76
C PHE A 135 -5.80 -0.96 5.72
N ARG A 136 -5.69 -2.24 5.35
CA ARG A 136 -6.85 -3.12 5.17
C ARG A 136 -7.65 -3.24 6.46
N GLY A 137 -8.94 -2.91 6.40
CA GLY A 137 -9.84 -2.98 7.55
C GLY A 137 -9.53 -1.95 8.64
N LYS A 138 -8.72 -0.93 8.33
CA LYS A 138 -8.37 0.16 9.24
C LYS A 138 -9.03 1.49 8.87
N SER A 139 -9.99 1.49 7.95
CA SER A 139 -10.65 2.71 7.44
C SER A 139 -11.31 3.52 8.57
N GLU A 140 -12.11 2.86 9.41
CA GLU A 140 -12.77 3.50 10.56
C GLU A 140 -11.76 4.04 11.58
N LEU A 141 -10.66 3.30 11.80
CA LEU A 141 -9.57 3.75 12.67
C LEU A 141 -8.87 4.98 12.10
N LEU A 142 -8.61 5.01 10.79
CA LEU A 142 -8.01 6.15 10.11
C LEU A 142 -8.90 7.39 10.20
N GLU A 143 -10.20 7.25 9.96
CA GLU A 143 -11.16 8.34 10.10
C GLU A 143 -11.21 8.88 11.53
N LEU A 144 -11.24 8.00 12.53
CA LEU A 144 -11.24 8.38 13.93
C LEU A 144 -9.96 9.18 14.28
N VAL A 145 -8.79 8.65 13.92
CA VAL A 145 -7.50 9.30 14.22
C VAL A 145 -7.38 10.65 13.52
N TYR A 146 -7.79 10.72 12.24
CA TYR A 146 -7.82 11.98 11.50
C TYR A 146 -8.76 13.00 12.14
N SER A 147 -9.96 12.56 12.55
CA SER A 147 -10.97 13.42 13.19
C SER A 147 -10.49 14.02 14.51
N ALA A 148 -9.59 13.34 15.22
CA ALA A 148 -8.97 13.84 16.44
C ALA A 148 -7.86 14.84 16.13
N TYR A 149 -6.95 14.52 15.19
CA TYR A 149 -5.84 15.41 14.83
C TYR A 149 -6.28 16.70 14.14
N ILE A 150 -7.32 16.66 13.31
CA ILE A 150 -7.82 17.85 12.60
C ILE A 150 -8.38 18.93 13.54
N LYS A 151 -8.61 18.61 14.83
CA LYS A 151 -8.98 19.59 15.86
C LYS A 151 -7.82 20.49 16.27
N SER A 152 -6.58 20.09 16.01
CA SER A 152 -5.39 20.82 16.47
C SER A 152 -4.40 21.16 15.35
N TYR A 153 -4.51 20.52 14.18
CA TYR A 153 -3.56 20.68 13.09
C TYR A 153 -4.22 20.95 11.75
N THR A 154 -3.42 21.25 10.73
CA THR A 154 -3.88 21.42 9.35
C THR A 154 -4.35 20.08 8.75
N PRO A 155 -5.22 20.08 7.72
CA PRO A 155 -5.67 18.86 7.04
C PRO A 155 -4.51 17.95 6.60
N THR A 156 -3.55 18.51 5.87
CA THR A 156 -2.36 17.80 5.37
C THR A 156 -1.53 17.18 6.49
N TYR A 157 -1.25 17.92 7.56
CA TYR A 157 -0.48 17.38 8.69
C TYR A 157 -1.26 16.29 9.43
N SER A 158 -2.56 16.49 9.61
CA SER A 158 -3.44 15.55 10.30
C SER A 158 -3.52 14.22 9.56
N ILE A 159 -3.71 14.22 8.23
CA ILE A 159 -3.80 12.97 7.47
C ILE A 159 -2.46 12.24 7.42
N GLU A 160 -1.34 12.97 7.24
CA GLU A 160 0.00 12.35 7.25
C GLU A 160 0.28 11.67 8.58
N ARG A 161 0.04 12.37 9.69
CA ARG A 161 0.21 11.81 11.04
C ARG A 161 -0.74 10.65 11.32
N SER A 162 -1.96 10.70 10.78
CA SER A 162 -2.94 9.63 10.93
C SER A 162 -2.50 8.36 10.19
N LEU A 163 -2.07 8.50 8.93
CA LEU A 163 -1.57 7.38 8.13
C LEU A 163 -0.38 6.72 8.82
N ASP A 164 0.60 7.51 9.28
CA ASP A 164 1.78 6.99 9.98
C ASP A 164 1.39 6.19 11.24
N LYS A 165 0.49 6.73 12.07
CA LYS A 165 0.06 6.06 13.30
C LYS A 165 -0.78 4.81 13.02
N VAL A 166 -1.69 4.87 12.07
CA VAL A 166 -2.60 3.75 11.76
C VAL A 166 -1.88 2.60 11.04
N ALA A 167 -0.82 2.90 10.28
CA ALA A 167 0.02 1.88 9.68
C ALA A 167 0.60 0.92 10.73
N GLU A 168 0.99 1.45 11.90
CA GLU A 168 1.56 0.69 13.01
C GLU A 168 0.53 -0.14 13.80
N MET A 169 -0.76 0.16 13.67
CA MET A 169 -1.80 -0.47 14.49
C MET A 169 -2.17 -1.88 14.00
N PRO A 170 -2.54 -2.81 14.90
CA PRO A 170 -3.17 -4.07 14.52
C PRO A 170 -4.49 -3.84 13.76
N ARG A 171 -4.84 -4.72 12.83
CA ARG A 171 -6.07 -4.59 12.01
C ARG A 171 -7.37 -4.53 12.84
N ASN A 172 -7.42 -5.21 13.97
CA ASN A 172 -8.61 -5.29 14.83
C ASN A 172 -8.53 -4.35 16.05
N SER A 173 -7.66 -3.34 16.02
CA SER A 173 -7.45 -2.42 17.15
C SER A 173 -8.53 -1.33 17.29
N PHE A 174 -9.39 -1.15 16.27
CA PHE A 174 -10.37 -0.05 16.24
C PHE A 174 -11.23 0.02 17.51
N SER A 175 -11.85 -1.08 17.94
CA SER A 175 -12.71 -1.08 19.13
C SER A 175 -11.95 -0.71 20.40
N CYS A 176 -10.71 -1.17 20.56
CA CYS A 176 -9.87 -0.80 21.70
C CYS A 176 -9.59 0.71 21.70
N VAL A 177 -9.17 1.24 20.53
CA VAL A 177 -8.84 2.67 20.37
C VAL A 177 -10.08 3.53 20.59
N GLU A 178 -11.24 3.17 20.04
CA GLU A 178 -12.47 3.93 20.17
C GLU A 178 -12.91 4.04 21.64
N ILE A 179 -12.93 2.92 22.37
CA ILE A 179 -13.32 2.89 23.79
C ILE A 179 -12.34 3.73 24.63
N SER A 180 -11.03 3.53 24.42
CA SER A 180 -9.99 4.24 25.16
C SER A 180 -10.02 5.74 24.86
N TYR A 181 -10.18 6.12 23.59
CA TYR A 181 -10.31 7.51 23.17
C TYR A 181 -11.51 8.21 23.82
N ARG A 182 -12.69 7.59 23.80
CA ARG A 182 -13.90 8.12 24.47
C ARG A 182 -13.70 8.30 25.97
N THR A 183 -12.97 7.38 26.59
CA THR A 183 -12.65 7.46 28.03
C THR A 183 -11.71 8.64 28.31
N TYR A 184 -10.64 8.80 27.52
CA TYR A 184 -9.67 9.87 27.70
C TYR A 184 -10.19 11.27 27.36
N LEU A 185 -11.13 11.38 26.42
CA LEU A 185 -11.79 12.65 26.07
C LEU A 185 -12.46 13.33 27.26
N GLY A 186 -12.85 12.59 28.31
CA GLY A 186 -13.41 13.19 29.53
C GLY A 186 -12.40 14.00 30.36
N SER A 187 -11.10 13.85 30.10
CA SER A 187 -10.02 14.47 30.89
C SER A 187 -8.94 15.18 30.07
N TYR A 188 -8.88 14.94 28.77
CA TYR A 188 -7.81 15.43 27.91
C TYR A 188 -8.30 16.01 26.59
N THR A 189 -7.41 16.70 25.88
CA THR A 189 -7.70 17.20 24.52
C THR A 189 -7.87 16.04 23.54
N PRO A 190 -8.58 16.23 22.42
CA PRO A 190 -8.76 15.18 21.40
C PRO A 190 -7.43 14.57 20.93
N THR A 191 -6.46 15.41 20.58
CA THR A 191 -5.12 14.96 20.15
C THR A 191 -4.42 14.11 21.20
N TYR A 192 -4.39 14.57 22.45
CA TYR A 192 -3.71 13.80 23.51
C TYR A 192 -4.47 12.50 23.85
N SER A 193 -5.80 12.55 23.80
CA SER A 193 -6.66 11.39 24.04
C SER A 193 -6.44 10.29 22.99
N ILE A 194 -6.36 10.67 21.70
CA ILE A 194 -6.15 9.68 20.63
C ILE A 194 -4.74 9.12 20.66
N GLU A 195 -3.73 9.94 20.98
CA GLU A 195 -2.34 9.46 21.10
C GLU A 195 -2.21 8.41 22.21
N ARG A 196 -2.79 8.66 23.38
CA ARG A 196 -2.84 7.65 24.46
C ARG A 196 -3.62 6.41 24.07
N ALA A 197 -4.80 6.58 23.46
CA ALA A 197 -5.61 5.45 23.04
C ALA A 197 -4.89 4.56 22.01
N LEU A 198 -4.11 5.15 21.11
CA LEU A 198 -3.28 4.41 20.17
C LEU A 198 -2.16 3.67 20.89
N ASP A 199 -1.45 4.33 21.81
CA ASP A 199 -0.33 3.72 22.52
C ASP A 199 -0.77 2.55 23.43
N ASP A 200 -1.95 2.62 24.04
CA ASP A 200 -2.49 1.54 24.89
C ASP A 200 -3.04 0.34 24.11
N CYS A 201 -3.34 0.51 22.81
CA CYS A 201 -4.01 -0.48 21.97
C CYS A 201 -3.13 -1.07 20.86
N LYS A 202 -1.82 -0.82 20.92
CA LYS A 202 -0.80 -1.44 20.07
C LYS A 202 -0.46 -2.85 20.53
#